data_AF-A0A7Z7BVJ9-F1
#
_entry.id   AF-A0A7Z7BVJ9-F1
#
_cell.length_a   1.000
_cell.length_b   1.000
_cell.length_c   1.000
_cell.angle_alpha   90.00
_cell.angle_beta   90.00
_cell.angle_gamma   90.00
#
_symmetry.space_group_name_H-M   'P 1'
#
loop_
_entity.id
_entity.type
_entity.pdbx_description
1 polymer ?
#
loop_
_entity_poly.entity_id
_entity_poly.type
_entity_poly.pdbx_seq_one_letter_code
_entity_poly.pdbx_strand_id
1 'polypeptide(L)'
;MTRTRKWRIGVAIGAALALIGVAAPANAAPHPSTWRPFGISQVSVFHGVPAMPVDVYVNGLRVLNDFQPGTFAGPYLLPSGTYRLAITAADARNDRNPVIGPVTVSFARNTSYTVAAHLTPTGTPTASVFTNDLSVSPSGTGRLVVRHTAAAPAVDVLAGGTPVITGLTNPNEAALVLPAGTVNASVALAGTTAPVIGPAAVPVTAKTDTIVYAWGSASAGTLTVAVQTLRQGRLFDVPWMLHR
;
A
#
# COMPACT_ATOMS: atom_id res chain seq x y z
N MET A 1 42.26 -68.99 38.79
CA MET A 1 41.93 -67.77 38.03
C MET A 1 42.25 -67.99 36.56
N THR A 2 41.22 -67.84 35.71
CA THR A 2 41.23 -67.56 34.25
C THR A 2 42.06 -68.43 33.30
N ARG A 3 41.36 -69.39 32.67
CA ARG A 3 41.59 -69.89 31.31
C ARG A 3 41.47 -68.74 30.29
N THR A 4 42.27 -68.74 29.22
CA THR A 4 41.78 -68.88 27.82
C THR A 4 42.91 -69.12 26.80
N ARG A 5 42.51 -69.81 25.73
CA ARG A 5 43.29 -70.56 24.73
C ARG A 5 44.07 -69.69 23.73
N LYS A 6 45.18 -70.24 23.25
CA LYS A 6 45.89 -69.86 22.00
C LYS A 6 45.15 -70.43 20.79
N TRP A 7 44.94 -69.65 19.74
CA TRP A 7 44.77 -70.11 18.36
C TRP A 7 45.74 -69.36 17.44
N ARG A 8 46.16 -70.04 16.38
CA ARG A 8 47.38 -69.83 15.59
C ARG A 8 47.00 -69.57 14.13
N ILE A 9 47.78 -68.70 13.48
CA ILE A 9 48.19 -68.70 12.06
C ILE A 9 47.25 -68.02 11.03
N GLY A 10 47.86 -67.06 10.32
CA GLY A 10 47.48 -66.60 8.98
C GLY A 10 48.44 -65.49 8.52
N VAL A 11 49.55 -65.86 7.87
CA VAL A 11 50.51 -64.95 7.21
C VAL A 11 50.17 -64.88 5.72
N ALA A 12 50.10 -63.67 5.16
CA ALA A 12 50.38 -63.32 3.76
C ALA A 12 50.52 -61.79 3.68
N ILE A 13 51.74 -61.24 3.67
CA ILE A 13 52.51 -60.80 2.48
C ILE A 13 51.70 -59.91 1.53
N GLY A 14 52.13 -58.65 1.38
CA GLY A 14 52.15 -58.02 0.06
C GLY A 14 51.61 -56.59 -0.04
N ALA A 15 52.46 -55.73 -0.60
CA ALA A 15 52.17 -54.48 -1.28
C ALA A 15 51.92 -53.22 -0.41
N ALA A 16 53.01 -52.47 -0.23
CA ALA A 16 52.98 -51.04 -0.09
C ALA A 16 52.35 -50.39 -1.34
N LEU A 17 51.34 -49.54 -1.14
CA LEU A 17 50.89 -48.55 -2.11
C LEU A 17 50.85 -47.20 -1.39
N ALA A 18 51.82 -46.36 -1.71
CA ALA A 18 51.77 -44.94 -1.44
C ALA A 18 50.66 -44.32 -2.32
N LEU A 19 49.57 -43.88 -1.71
CA LEU A 19 48.60 -43.00 -2.34
C LEU A 19 48.77 -41.61 -1.73
N ILE A 20 49.43 -40.74 -2.50
CA ILE A 20 49.37 -39.29 -2.34
C ILE A 20 47.92 -38.89 -2.62
N GLY A 21 47.12 -38.79 -1.57
CA GLY A 21 45.75 -38.29 -1.65
C GLY A 21 45.77 -36.78 -1.86
N VAL A 22 45.66 -36.37 -3.12
CA VAL A 22 45.36 -34.99 -3.50
C VAL A 22 44.05 -34.60 -2.81
N ALA A 23 44.11 -33.66 -1.86
CA ALA A 23 42.91 -33.01 -1.36
C ALA A 23 42.30 -32.22 -2.51
N ALA A 24 41.28 -32.79 -3.16
CA ALA A 24 40.49 -32.08 -4.15
C ALA A 24 39.89 -30.82 -3.51
N PRO A 25 39.86 -29.67 -4.20
CA PRO A 25 39.08 -28.55 -3.73
C PRO A 25 37.63 -29.03 -3.61
N ALA A 26 37.08 -28.92 -2.40
CA ALA A 26 35.66 -29.06 -2.20
C ALA A 26 34.97 -27.97 -3.02
N ASN A 27 34.51 -28.33 -4.22
CA ASN A 27 33.61 -27.50 -4.98
C ASN A 27 32.29 -27.49 -4.20
N ALA A 28 32.11 -26.47 -3.36
CA ALA A 28 30.80 -26.17 -2.82
C ALA A 28 29.87 -25.95 -4.02
N ALA A 29 28.92 -26.85 -4.20
CA ALA A 29 27.88 -26.66 -5.19
C ALA A 29 27.27 -25.27 -4.95
N PRO A 30 27.17 -24.39 -5.96
CA PRO A 30 26.50 -23.12 -5.78
C PRO A 30 25.06 -23.45 -5.36
N HIS A 31 24.75 -23.17 -4.09
CA HIS A 31 23.38 -23.21 -3.62
C HIS A 31 22.63 -22.19 -4.48
N PRO A 32 21.62 -22.58 -5.28
CA PRO A 32 20.82 -21.60 -6.00
C PRO A 32 20.07 -20.81 -4.95
N SER A 33 20.63 -19.69 -4.51
CA SER A 33 19.86 -18.63 -3.88
C SER A 33 18.97 -18.08 -4.98
N THR A 34 17.78 -18.66 -5.09
CA THR A 34 16.67 -18.05 -5.83
C THR A 34 16.12 -16.85 -5.05
N TRP A 35 17.01 -16.00 -4.52
CA TRP A 35 16.66 -14.69 -4.02
C TRP A 35 16.27 -13.85 -5.24
N ARG A 36 15.02 -13.98 -5.66
CA ARG A 36 14.39 -12.95 -6.48
C ARG A 36 14.45 -11.69 -5.63
N PRO A 37 15.07 -10.59 -6.07
CA PRO A 37 14.93 -9.34 -5.35
C PRO A 37 13.44 -9.02 -5.32
N PHE A 38 12.79 -9.23 -4.19
CA PHE A 38 11.42 -8.78 -3.98
C PHE A 38 11.48 -7.27 -4.12
N GLY A 39 10.95 -6.74 -5.22
CA GLY A 39 10.90 -5.29 -5.35
C GLY A 39 9.95 -4.73 -4.29
N ILE A 40 10.28 -3.57 -3.74
CA ILE A 40 9.53 -2.98 -2.62
C ILE A 40 8.38 -2.14 -3.19
N SER A 41 7.23 -2.17 -2.53
CA SER A 41 6.09 -1.28 -2.77
C SER A 41 5.94 -0.30 -1.61
N GLN A 42 5.38 0.87 -1.88
CA GLN A 42 4.96 1.82 -0.85
C GLN A 42 3.45 1.73 -0.69
N VAL A 43 2.97 1.49 0.52
CA VAL A 43 1.54 1.36 0.79
C VAL A 43 1.16 2.31 1.90
N SER A 44 0.36 3.32 1.58
CA SER A 44 -0.34 4.13 2.57
C SER A 44 -1.71 3.54 2.85
N VAL A 45 -2.25 3.79 4.04
CA VAL A 45 -3.62 3.39 4.40
C VAL A 45 -4.40 4.63 4.78
N PHE A 46 -5.62 4.75 4.28
CA PHE A 46 -6.57 5.79 4.64
C PHE A 46 -7.81 5.17 5.27
N HIS A 47 -8.32 5.77 6.34
CA HIS A 47 -9.56 5.35 6.97
C HIS A 47 -10.64 6.43 6.81
N GLY A 48 -11.54 6.22 5.86
CA GLY A 48 -12.69 7.07 5.55
C GLY A 48 -14.04 6.42 5.87
N VAL A 49 -14.12 5.64 6.96
CA VAL A 49 -15.41 5.12 7.47
C VAL A 49 -15.76 5.94 8.73
N PRO A 50 -16.83 6.76 8.72
CA PRO A 50 -17.15 7.66 9.82
C PRO A 50 -17.46 6.95 11.15
N ALA A 51 -17.18 7.64 12.25
CA ALA A 51 -17.65 7.33 13.61
C ALA A 51 -17.29 5.93 14.16
N MET A 52 -16.29 5.26 13.59
CA MET A 52 -15.88 3.93 14.02
C MET A 52 -14.37 3.77 13.92
N PRO A 53 -13.62 3.80 15.04
CA PRO A 53 -12.24 3.35 15.06
C PRO A 53 -12.12 1.88 14.67
N VAL A 54 -11.04 1.52 13.99
CA VAL A 54 -10.82 0.17 13.48
C VAL A 54 -9.43 -0.37 13.76
N ASP A 55 -9.33 -1.70 13.82
CA ASP A 55 -8.04 -2.39 13.76
C ASP A 55 -7.80 -2.92 12.35
N VAL A 56 -6.56 -2.83 11.87
CA VAL A 56 -6.17 -3.33 10.55
C VAL A 56 -5.23 -4.52 10.71
N TYR A 57 -5.56 -5.60 10.03
CA TYR A 57 -4.83 -6.86 10.01
C TYR A 57 -4.26 -7.14 8.62
N VAL A 58 -2.99 -7.57 8.60
CA VAL A 58 -2.27 -8.04 7.41
C VAL A 58 -1.79 -9.46 7.69
N ASN A 59 -2.21 -10.42 6.88
CA ASN A 59 -1.88 -11.84 7.03
C ASN A 59 -2.19 -12.39 8.44
N GLY A 60 -3.28 -11.92 9.05
CA GLY A 60 -3.73 -12.31 10.39
C GLY A 60 -2.99 -11.61 11.54
N LEU A 61 -1.98 -10.78 11.25
CA LEU A 61 -1.29 -9.95 12.24
C LEU A 61 -1.91 -8.55 12.29
N ARG A 62 -2.25 -8.06 13.48
CA ARG A 62 -2.68 -6.67 13.66
C ARG A 62 -1.51 -5.73 13.43
N VAL A 63 -1.65 -4.78 12.51
CA VAL A 63 -0.62 -3.79 12.15
C VAL A 63 -1.02 -2.37 12.53
N LEU A 64 -2.32 -2.07 12.62
CA LEU A 64 -2.84 -0.81 13.14
C LEU A 64 -3.88 -1.13 14.21
N ASN A 65 -3.82 -0.39 15.31
CA ASN A 65 -4.71 -0.53 16.46
C ASN A 65 -5.41 0.81 16.71
N ASP A 66 -6.71 0.80 16.97
CA ASP A 66 -7.53 2.00 17.21
C ASP A 66 -7.34 3.08 16.12
N PHE A 67 -7.23 2.67 14.85
CA PHE A 67 -7.00 3.59 13.74
C PHE A 67 -8.22 4.49 13.54
N GLN A 68 -8.01 5.80 13.49
CA GLN A 68 -9.09 6.79 13.59
C GLN A 68 -9.62 7.23 12.21
N PRO A 69 -10.95 7.47 12.07
CA PRO A 69 -11.51 8.02 10.84
C PRO A 69 -10.87 9.36 10.44
N GLY A 70 -10.74 9.60 9.14
CA GLY A 70 -10.14 10.80 8.56
C GLY A 70 -8.61 10.83 8.59
N THR A 71 -7.95 9.79 9.09
CA THR A 71 -6.49 9.76 9.22
C THR A 71 -5.81 8.84 8.21
N PHE A 72 -4.52 9.08 8.00
CA PHE A 72 -3.64 8.27 7.16
C PHE A 72 -2.58 7.59 8.01
N ALA A 73 -2.12 6.44 7.55
CA ALA A 73 -0.96 5.73 8.07
C ALA A 73 0.00 5.33 6.93
N GLY A 74 1.29 5.20 7.25
CA GLY A 74 2.34 4.91 6.27
C GLY A 74 2.98 6.16 5.64
N PRO A 75 3.64 6.03 4.48
CA PRO A 75 3.73 4.82 3.66
C PRO A 75 4.56 3.71 4.31
N TYR A 76 4.08 2.48 4.24
CA TYR A 76 4.79 1.27 4.64
C TYR A 76 5.56 0.70 3.45
N LEU A 77 6.78 0.23 3.71
CA LEU A 77 7.58 -0.49 2.71
C LEU A 77 7.27 -1.97 2.80
N LEU A 78 6.56 -2.50 1.80
CA LEU A 78 6.16 -3.89 1.75
C LEU A 78 6.86 -4.59 0.59
N PRO A 79 7.41 -5.82 0.78
CA PRO A 79 7.81 -6.66 -0.33
C PRO A 79 6.67 -6.79 -1.34
N SER A 80 6.96 -6.74 -2.63
CA SER A 80 5.95 -7.04 -3.65
C SER A 80 5.44 -8.47 -3.48
N GLY A 81 4.14 -8.64 -3.66
CA GLY A 81 3.48 -9.91 -3.39
C GLY A 81 2.03 -9.73 -2.99
N THR A 82 1.45 -10.81 -2.51
CA THR A 82 0.05 -10.90 -2.16
C THR A 82 -0.12 -10.90 -0.64
N TYR A 83 -1.10 -10.15 -0.17
CA TYR A 83 -1.41 -9.94 1.24
C TYR A 83 -2.90 -10.16 1.49
N ARG A 84 -3.24 -10.79 2.61
CA ARG A 84 -4.61 -10.89 3.11
C ARG A 84 -4.86 -9.72 4.05
N LEU A 85 -5.77 -8.82 3.68
CA LEU A 85 -6.19 -7.68 4.48
C LEU A 85 -7.52 -7.97 5.15
N ALA A 86 -7.65 -7.60 6.41
CA ALA A 86 -8.92 -7.60 7.14
C ALA A 86 -8.97 -6.37 8.04
N ILE A 87 -10.16 -5.78 8.18
CA ILE A 87 -10.38 -4.63 9.07
C ILE A 87 -11.50 -5.02 10.02
N THR A 88 -11.30 -4.82 11.31
CA THR A 88 -12.28 -5.15 12.37
C THR A 88 -12.70 -3.89 13.11
N ALA A 89 -13.76 -4.00 13.93
CA ALA A 89 -13.96 -3.03 15.00
C ALA A 89 -12.71 -3.00 15.92
N ALA A 90 -12.42 -1.83 16.49
CA ALA A 90 -11.25 -1.62 17.35
C ALA A 90 -11.22 -2.48 18.62
N ASP A 91 -12.39 -2.89 19.13
CA ASP A 91 -12.51 -3.75 20.31
C ASP A 91 -12.49 -5.26 19.98
N ALA A 92 -12.34 -5.62 18.71
CA ALA A 92 -12.29 -7.01 18.30
C ALA A 92 -11.04 -7.72 18.85
N ARG A 93 -11.22 -8.94 19.37
CA ARG A 93 -10.11 -9.74 19.90
C ARG A 93 -9.22 -10.34 18.81
N ASN A 94 -9.73 -10.47 17.59
CA ASN A 94 -9.05 -11.08 16.43
C ASN A 94 -9.80 -10.76 15.13
N ASP A 95 -9.21 -11.16 13.99
CA ASP A 95 -9.70 -10.91 12.63
C ASP A 95 -10.71 -11.93 12.09
N ARG A 96 -11.35 -12.74 12.96
CA ARG A 96 -12.29 -13.79 12.51
C ARG A 96 -13.61 -13.23 11.96
N ASN A 97 -14.06 -12.08 12.48
CA ASN A 97 -15.29 -11.41 12.10
C ASN A 97 -15.01 -9.97 11.66
N PRO A 98 -14.33 -9.76 10.53
CA PRO A 98 -13.98 -8.42 10.07
C PRO A 98 -15.22 -7.67 9.55
N VAL A 99 -15.20 -6.34 9.73
CA VAL A 99 -16.18 -5.43 9.15
C VAL A 99 -15.91 -5.17 7.67
N ILE A 100 -14.65 -5.29 7.23
CA ILE A 100 -14.25 -5.27 5.82
C ILE A 100 -13.28 -6.42 5.56
N GLY A 101 -13.59 -7.22 4.55
CA GLY A 101 -12.79 -8.38 4.15
C GLY A 101 -13.19 -9.68 4.87
N PRO A 102 -12.29 -10.66 4.99
CA PRO A 102 -10.91 -10.61 4.51
C PRO A 102 -10.85 -10.55 2.98
N VAL A 103 -9.90 -9.80 2.43
CA VAL A 103 -9.67 -9.69 0.99
C VAL A 103 -8.20 -9.88 0.66
N THR A 104 -7.94 -10.50 -0.47
CA THR A 104 -6.59 -10.70 -1.00
C THR A 104 -6.24 -9.54 -1.92
N VAL A 105 -5.14 -8.84 -1.65
CA VAL A 105 -4.61 -7.75 -2.49
C VAL A 105 -3.19 -8.07 -2.94
N SER A 106 -2.81 -7.55 -4.11
CA SER A 106 -1.47 -7.74 -4.67
C SER A 106 -0.79 -6.40 -4.88
N PHE A 107 0.44 -6.27 -4.39
CA PHE A 107 1.27 -5.09 -4.58
C PHE A 107 2.43 -5.40 -5.51
N ALA A 108 2.49 -4.68 -6.63
CA ALA A 108 3.61 -4.79 -7.57
C ALA A 108 4.87 -4.10 -7.05
N ARG A 109 6.02 -4.54 -7.57
CA ARG A 109 7.32 -3.91 -7.27
C ARG A 109 7.36 -2.45 -7.71
N ASN A 110 8.08 -1.63 -6.96
CA ASN A 110 8.37 -0.23 -7.30
C ASN A 110 7.11 0.58 -7.62
N THR A 111 6.01 0.30 -6.91
CA THR A 111 4.72 0.96 -7.10
C THR A 111 4.24 1.54 -5.78
N SER A 112 3.60 2.71 -5.84
CA SER A 112 3.00 3.39 -4.70
C SER A 112 1.50 3.12 -4.72
N TYR A 113 0.94 2.79 -3.58
CA TYR A 113 -0.47 2.52 -3.39
C TYR A 113 -1.03 3.28 -2.20
N THR A 114 -2.31 3.60 -2.25
CA THR A 114 -3.11 3.93 -1.07
C THR A 114 -4.28 2.96 -0.96
N VAL A 115 -4.38 2.24 0.15
CA VAL A 115 -5.54 1.42 0.49
C VAL A 115 -6.49 2.30 1.30
N ALA A 116 -7.67 2.58 0.77
CA ALA A 116 -8.69 3.35 1.46
C ALA A 116 -9.77 2.41 2.00
N ALA A 117 -10.00 2.40 3.31
CA ALA A 117 -11.22 1.88 3.90
C ALA A 117 -12.29 2.96 3.83
N HIS A 118 -13.45 2.70 3.26
CA HIS A 118 -14.47 3.72 3.00
C HIS A 118 -15.87 3.11 2.91
N LEU A 119 -16.88 3.92 2.60
CA LEU A 119 -18.25 3.42 2.37
C LEU A 119 -18.50 3.20 0.88
N THR A 120 -19.28 2.19 0.52
CA THR A 120 -19.89 2.05 -0.82
C THR A 120 -20.86 3.22 -1.07
N PRO A 121 -21.32 3.46 -2.32
CA PRO A 121 -22.36 4.45 -2.60
C PRO A 121 -23.62 4.30 -1.72
N THR A 122 -23.93 3.06 -1.29
CA THR A 122 -25.07 2.72 -0.44
C THR A 122 -24.79 2.77 1.07
N GLY A 123 -23.56 3.11 1.49
CA GLY A 123 -23.22 3.27 2.91
C GLY A 123 -22.67 2.03 3.61
N THR A 124 -22.33 0.96 2.89
CA THR A 124 -21.72 -0.25 3.48
C THR A 124 -20.20 -0.09 3.56
N PRO A 125 -19.51 -0.45 4.67
CA PRO A 125 -18.06 -0.44 4.73
C PRO A 125 -17.42 -1.34 3.66
N THR A 126 -16.37 -0.84 3.01
CA THR A 126 -15.58 -1.53 1.99
C THR A 126 -14.15 -0.99 1.97
N ALA A 127 -13.27 -1.57 1.15
CA ALA A 127 -11.95 -1.00 0.89
C ALA A 127 -11.60 -1.03 -0.60
N SER A 128 -10.91 -0.01 -1.06
CA SER A 128 -10.40 0.12 -2.43
C SER A 128 -8.90 0.37 -2.41
N VAL A 129 -8.20 -0.21 -3.39
CA VAL A 129 -6.77 0.00 -3.60
C VAL A 129 -6.59 0.95 -4.76
N PHE A 130 -5.91 2.06 -4.51
CA PHE A 130 -5.54 3.01 -5.54
C PHE A 130 -4.05 2.90 -5.84
N THR A 131 -3.69 2.83 -7.11
CA THR A 131 -2.30 2.97 -7.56
C THR A 131 -2.00 4.46 -7.68
N ASN A 132 -0.97 4.93 -6.99
CA ASN A 132 -0.52 6.31 -7.10
C ASN A 132 0.46 6.41 -8.28
N ASP A 133 0.06 7.09 -9.35
CA ASP A 133 1.00 7.52 -10.38
C ASP A 133 1.91 8.58 -9.77
N LEU A 134 3.23 8.36 -9.80
CA LEU A 134 4.23 9.33 -9.34
C LEU A 134 5.04 9.89 -10.50
N SER A 135 4.54 9.74 -11.74
CA SER A 135 5.13 10.38 -12.92
C SER A 135 5.27 11.88 -12.73
N VAL A 136 6.41 12.41 -13.17
CA VAL A 136 6.75 13.83 -13.02
C VAL A 136 5.93 14.66 -14.01
N SER A 137 5.20 15.63 -13.47
CA SER A 137 4.45 16.62 -14.25
C SER A 137 5.40 17.67 -14.87
N PRO A 138 4.96 18.40 -15.91
CA PRO A 138 5.73 19.49 -16.50
C PRO A 138 6.26 20.50 -15.47
N SER A 139 7.37 21.17 -15.80
CA SER A 139 7.95 22.18 -14.91
C SER A 139 6.92 23.26 -14.55
N GLY A 140 6.91 23.68 -13.29
CA GLY A 140 5.96 24.68 -12.77
C GLY A 140 4.54 24.15 -12.53
N THR A 141 4.26 22.86 -12.75
CA THR A 141 2.93 22.26 -12.54
C THR A 141 2.94 21.18 -11.46
N GLY A 142 1.79 20.97 -10.83
CA GLY A 142 1.50 19.84 -9.95
C GLY A 142 0.29 19.06 -10.45
N ARG A 143 -0.05 17.96 -9.78
CA ARG A 143 -1.23 17.14 -10.10
C ARG A 143 -2.23 17.18 -8.95
N LEU A 144 -3.46 17.58 -9.23
CA LEU A 144 -4.59 17.43 -8.32
C LEU A 144 -5.30 16.12 -8.67
N VAL A 145 -5.41 15.19 -7.73
CA VAL A 145 -6.16 13.95 -7.89
C VAL A 145 -7.36 14.00 -6.95
N VAL A 146 -8.55 13.71 -7.47
CA VAL A 146 -9.77 13.61 -6.67
C VAL A 146 -10.22 12.16 -6.67
N ARG A 147 -10.31 11.57 -5.47
CA ARG A 147 -10.82 10.22 -5.21
C ARG A 147 -12.19 10.34 -4.58
N HIS A 148 -13.21 9.78 -5.22
CA HIS A 148 -14.53 9.71 -4.62
C HIS A 148 -14.68 8.40 -3.85
N THR A 149 -14.72 8.45 -2.53
CA THR A 149 -14.85 7.27 -1.65
C THR A 149 -16.02 7.38 -0.67
N ALA A 150 -16.92 8.35 -0.89
CA ALA A 150 -18.06 8.61 -0.02
C ALA A 150 -19.31 7.82 -0.43
N ALA A 151 -20.18 7.53 0.54
CA ALA A 151 -21.54 7.07 0.30
C ALA A 151 -22.39 8.23 -0.24
N ALA A 152 -22.27 8.46 -1.54
CA ALA A 152 -23.00 9.47 -2.28
C ALA A 152 -23.20 9.00 -3.74
N PRO A 153 -24.16 9.59 -4.46
CA PRO A 153 -24.23 9.51 -5.92
C PRO A 153 -22.98 10.10 -6.59
N ALA A 154 -22.92 10.00 -7.92
CA ALA A 154 -21.87 10.66 -8.70
C ALA A 154 -21.75 12.15 -8.37
N VAL A 155 -20.54 12.68 -8.40
CA VAL A 155 -20.22 14.07 -8.06
C VAL A 155 -19.51 14.80 -9.19
N ASP A 156 -19.70 16.10 -9.22
CA ASP A 156 -18.93 17.03 -10.03
C ASP A 156 -17.96 17.80 -9.12
N VAL A 157 -16.74 18.02 -9.60
CA VAL A 157 -15.77 18.92 -8.94
C VAL A 157 -15.81 20.25 -9.67
N LEU A 158 -16.14 21.30 -8.93
CA LEU A 158 -16.26 22.65 -9.46
C LEU A 158 -15.03 23.47 -9.11
N ALA A 159 -14.48 24.20 -10.08
CA ALA A 159 -13.47 25.24 -9.85
C ALA A 159 -14.06 26.59 -10.25
N GLY A 160 -14.12 27.54 -9.32
CA GLY A 160 -14.78 28.83 -9.56
C GLY A 160 -16.26 28.71 -9.97
N GLY A 161 -16.95 27.65 -9.52
CA GLY A 161 -18.35 27.37 -9.86
C GLY A 161 -18.57 26.59 -11.17
N THR A 162 -17.52 26.37 -11.96
CA THR A 162 -17.60 25.61 -13.21
C THR A 162 -17.16 24.16 -13.02
N PRO A 163 -17.90 23.16 -13.53
CA PRO A 163 -17.49 21.76 -13.46
C PRO A 163 -16.21 21.51 -14.27
N VAL A 164 -15.17 21.03 -13.59
CA VAL A 164 -13.89 20.64 -14.21
C VAL A 164 -13.67 19.13 -14.23
N ILE A 165 -14.37 18.40 -13.34
CA ILE A 165 -14.53 16.94 -13.37
C ILE A 165 -16.03 16.69 -13.26
N THR A 166 -16.58 15.84 -14.11
CA THR A 166 -18.02 15.54 -14.13
C THR A 166 -18.29 14.07 -13.92
N GLY A 167 -19.37 13.75 -13.22
CA GLY A 167 -19.87 12.38 -13.06
C GLY A 167 -18.89 11.41 -12.39
N LEU A 168 -18.00 11.88 -11.51
CA LEU A 168 -17.07 11.02 -10.80
C LEU A 168 -17.85 10.13 -9.83
N THR A 169 -17.72 8.81 -9.95
CA THR A 169 -18.45 7.82 -9.15
C THR A 169 -17.52 7.16 -8.14
N ASN A 170 -18.04 6.72 -6.99
CA ASN A 170 -17.26 5.95 -6.03
C ASN A 170 -17.06 4.48 -6.49
N PRO A 171 -15.84 3.91 -6.44
CA PRO A 171 -14.62 4.42 -5.81
C PRO A 171 -13.60 5.06 -6.78
N ASN A 172 -14.03 5.62 -7.91
CA ASN A 172 -13.14 6.08 -8.96
C ASN A 172 -12.38 7.38 -8.61
N GLU A 173 -11.37 7.67 -9.41
CA GLU A 173 -10.56 8.87 -9.31
C GLU A 173 -10.46 9.63 -10.65
N ALA A 174 -10.15 10.92 -10.56
CA ALA A 174 -9.82 11.76 -11.70
C ALA A 174 -8.61 12.65 -11.35
N ALA A 175 -7.81 12.99 -12.35
CA ALA A 175 -6.60 13.78 -12.17
C ALA A 175 -6.56 14.98 -13.12
N LEU A 176 -6.04 16.10 -12.61
CA LEU A 176 -5.82 17.34 -13.35
C LEU A 176 -4.37 17.79 -13.14
N VAL A 177 -3.64 18.05 -14.23
CA VAL A 177 -2.33 18.71 -14.16
C VAL A 177 -2.54 20.20 -14.26
N LEU A 178 -2.09 20.94 -13.24
CA LEU A 178 -2.40 22.35 -13.05
C LEU A 178 -1.12 23.14 -12.75
N PRO A 179 -1.02 24.41 -13.17
CA PRO A 179 0.02 25.30 -12.69
C PRO A 179 0.07 25.33 -11.16
N ALA A 180 1.27 25.40 -10.60
CA ALA A 180 1.42 25.55 -9.16
C ALA A 180 0.75 26.85 -8.69
N GLY A 181 0.00 26.77 -7.59
CA GLY A 181 -0.86 27.84 -7.12
C GLY A 181 -1.91 27.33 -6.15
N THR A 182 -2.97 28.10 -5.93
CA THR A 182 -4.13 27.68 -5.13
C THR A 182 -5.37 27.69 -5.99
N VAL A 183 -6.16 26.62 -5.93
CA VAL A 183 -7.43 26.48 -6.64
C VAL A 183 -8.55 26.47 -5.61
N ASN A 184 -9.56 27.33 -5.79
CA ASN A 184 -10.79 27.25 -5.01
C ASN A 184 -11.71 26.21 -5.64
N ALA A 185 -11.86 25.08 -4.95
CA ALA A 185 -12.64 23.94 -5.42
C ALA A 185 -13.82 23.65 -4.50
N SER A 186 -14.90 23.11 -5.06
CA SER A 186 -16.02 22.54 -4.32
C SER A 186 -16.47 21.25 -5.00
N VAL A 187 -17.23 20.43 -4.29
CA VAL A 187 -17.85 19.22 -4.84
C VAL A 187 -19.36 19.38 -4.76
N ALA A 188 -20.05 19.11 -5.86
CA ALA A 188 -21.49 19.11 -5.96
C ALA A 188 -21.99 17.74 -6.43
N LEU A 189 -23.28 17.44 -6.24
CA LEU A 189 -23.87 16.27 -6.88
C LEU A 189 -23.85 16.46 -8.41
N ALA A 190 -23.64 15.37 -9.15
CA ALA A 190 -23.50 15.44 -10.60
C ALA A 190 -24.70 16.14 -11.26
N GLY A 191 -24.41 17.09 -12.16
CA GLY A 191 -25.43 17.89 -12.85
C GLY A 191 -26.00 19.05 -12.01
N THR A 192 -25.44 19.32 -10.83
CA THR A 192 -25.82 20.46 -9.97
C THR A 192 -24.63 21.36 -9.68
N THR A 193 -24.87 22.57 -9.18
CA THR A 193 -23.82 23.52 -8.78
C THR A 193 -23.85 23.85 -7.29
N ALA A 194 -24.83 23.32 -6.54
CA ALA A 194 -24.91 23.51 -5.10
C ALA A 194 -23.84 22.64 -4.41
N PRO A 195 -22.86 23.25 -3.73
CA PRO A 195 -21.77 22.49 -3.13
C PRO A 195 -22.27 21.67 -1.94
N VAL A 196 -21.91 20.39 -1.92
CA VAL A 196 -22.06 19.48 -0.76
C VAL A 196 -20.77 19.38 0.06
N ILE A 197 -19.63 19.73 -0.54
CA ILE A 197 -18.33 19.89 0.13
C ILE A 197 -17.68 21.18 -0.40
N GLY A 198 -17.13 21.98 0.52
CA GLY A 198 -16.46 23.24 0.18
C GLY A 198 -17.42 24.43 0.02
N PRO A 199 -16.98 25.54 -0.59
CA PRO A 199 -15.68 25.71 -1.26
C PRO A 199 -14.48 25.66 -0.31
N ALA A 200 -13.35 25.17 -0.82
CA ALA A 200 -12.09 25.11 -0.09
C ALA A 200 -10.92 25.53 -1.00
N ALA A 201 -9.93 26.20 -0.40
CA ALA A 201 -8.68 26.54 -1.05
C ALA A 201 -7.76 25.31 -1.05
N VAL A 202 -7.47 24.78 -2.24
CA VAL A 202 -6.63 23.60 -2.45
C VAL A 202 -5.27 24.03 -3.03
N PRO A 203 -4.16 23.81 -2.32
CA PRO A 203 -2.84 24.10 -2.87
C PRO A 203 -2.46 23.07 -3.94
N VAL A 204 -1.94 23.55 -5.06
CA VAL A 204 -1.27 22.77 -6.09
C VAL A 204 0.22 23.11 -6.02
N THR A 205 1.03 22.14 -5.62
CA THR A 205 2.48 22.31 -5.50
C THR A 205 3.19 21.69 -6.70
N ALA A 206 4.19 22.37 -7.24
CA ALA A 206 4.96 21.85 -8.37
C ALA A 206 5.57 20.46 -8.05
N LYS A 207 5.53 19.54 -9.03
CA LYS A 207 6.06 18.17 -8.91
C LYS A 207 5.49 17.37 -7.73
N THR A 208 4.24 17.65 -7.35
CA THR A 208 3.56 17.01 -6.22
C THR A 208 2.14 16.62 -6.63
N ASP A 209 1.73 15.45 -6.19
CA ASP A 209 0.34 15.00 -6.24
C ASP A 209 -0.36 15.45 -4.96
N THR A 210 -1.37 16.29 -5.11
CA THR A 210 -2.31 16.61 -4.05
C THR A 210 -3.54 15.75 -4.28
N ILE A 211 -3.71 14.73 -3.44
CA ILE A 211 -4.79 13.74 -3.57
C ILE A 211 -5.85 14.05 -2.53
N VAL A 212 -7.04 14.43 -3.00
CA VAL A 212 -8.21 14.75 -2.17
C VAL A 212 -9.16 13.56 -2.19
N TYR A 213 -9.50 13.05 -1.00
CA TYR A 213 -10.45 11.97 -0.81
C TYR A 213 -11.76 12.56 -0.31
N ALA A 214 -12.82 12.50 -1.12
CA ALA A 214 -14.16 12.80 -0.65
C ALA A 214 -14.75 11.55 0.03
N TRP A 215 -14.95 11.60 1.34
CA TRP A 215 -15.39 10.45 2.15
C TRP A 215 -16.55 10.84 3.09
N GLY A 216 -17.13 9.83 3.76
CA GLY A 216 -18.31 10.00 4.61
C GLY A 216 -19.60 9.58 3.91
N SER A 217 -20.74 10.09 4.38
CA SER A 217 -22.06 9.78 3.83
C SER A 217 -22.89 11.04 3.58
N ALA A 218 -23.45 11.13 2.37
CA ALA A 218 -24.36 12.20 1.99
C ALA A 218 -25.66 12.14 2.81
N SER A 219 -26.27 10.95 2.91
CA SER A 219 -27.52 10.75 3.64
C SER A 219 -27.38 10.97 5.15
N ALA A 220 -26.21 10.73 5.72
CA ALA A 220 -25.93 10.95 7.14
C ALA A 220 -25.37 12.36 7.44
N GLY A 221 -25.14 13.20 6.43
CA GLY A 221 -24.57 14.55 6.63
C GLY A 221 -23.12 14.54 7.14
N THR A 222 -22.35 13.48 6.86
CA THR A 222 -20.96 13.30 7.34
C THR A 222 -19.92 13.48 6.23
N LEU A 223 -20.31 14.02 5.07
CA LEU A 223 -19.38 14.27 3.97
C LEU A 223 -18.26 15.22 4.40
N THR A 224 -17.04 14.82 4.12
CA THR A 224 -15.84 15.62 4.38
C THR A 224 -14.70 15.19 3.47
N VAL A 225 -13.56 15.85 3.59
CA VAL A 225 -12.37 15.56 2.79
C VAL A 225 -11.18 15.18 3.66
N ALA A 226 -10.31 14.34 3.12
CA ALA A 226 -8.97 14.11 3.62
C ALA A 226 -7.98 14.37 2.49
N VAL A 227 -6.79 14.90 2.81
CA VAL A 227 -5.78 15.26 1.82
C VAL A 227 -4.49 14.50 2.08
N GLN A 228 -3.93 13.92 1.02
CA GLN A 228 -2.62 13.30 1.01
C GLN A 228 -1.75 13.99 -0.04
N THR A 229 -0.50 14.30 0.31
CA THR A 229 0.46 14.87 -0.64
C THR A 229 1.59 13.88 -0.91
N LEU A 230 1.84 13.56 -2.17
CA LEU A 230 2.92 12.67 -2.59
C LEU A 230 3.86 13.40 -3.54
N ARG A 231 5.17 13.34 -3.31
CA ARG A 231 6.14 13.89 -4.27
C ARG A 231 6.19 13.01 -5.51
N GLN A 232 6.17 13.63 -6.68
CA GLN A 232 6.41 12.95 -7.95
C GLN A 232 7.91 12.69 -8.11
N GLY A 233 8.25 11.70 -8.94
CA GLY A 233 9.63 11.27 -9.18
C GLY A 233 9.86 9.85 -8.69
N ARG A 234 11.10 9.54 -8.31
CA ARG A 234 11.43 8.17 -7.88
C ARG A 234 10.81 7.88 -6.51
N LEU A 235 10.22 6.70 -6.42
CA LEU A 235 9.60 6.14 -5.22
C LEU A 235 10.53 6.18 -3.99
N PHE A 236 11.85 6.10 -4.20
CA PHE A 236 12.87 6.02 -3.17
C PHE A 236 13.93 7.12 -3.25
N ASP A 237 13.60 8.33 -3.74
CA ASP A 237 14.54 9.46 -3.65
C ASP A 237 14.69 9.89 -2.17
N VAL A 238 15.52 9.16 -1.44
CA VAL A 238 16.10 9.60 -0.17
C VAL A 238 17.35 10.43 -0.49
N PRO A 239 17.45 11.69 -0.04
CA PRO A 239 18.58 12.58 -0.37
C PRO A 239 19.97 12.01 -0.06
N TRP A 240 20.07 11.05 0.85
CA TRP A 240 21.34 10.48 1.31
C TRP A 240 21.84 9.26 0.50
N MET A 241 21.09 8.76 -0.51
CA MET A 241 21.55 7.66 -1.37
C MET A 241 22.33 8.11 -2.62
N LEU A 242 22.58 9.41 -2.82
CA LEU A 242 23.26 9.95 -4.01
C LEU A 242 24.76 10.23 -3.85
N HIS A 243 25.43 9.69 -2.83
CA HIS A 243 26.89 9.71 -2.75
C HIS A 243 27.46 8.29 -2.65
N ARG A 244 27.86 7.76 -3.80
CA ARG A 244 29.03 6.89 -3.96
C ARG A 244 29.78 7.32 -5.21
#